data_AF-A0A6L8TZX3-F1
#
_entry.id   AF-A0A6L8TZX3-F1
#
_cell.length_a   1.000
_cell.length_b   1.000
_cell.length_c   1.000
_cell.angle_alpha   90.00
_cell.angle_beta   90.00
_cell.angle_gamma   90.00
#
_symmetry.space_group_name_H-M   'P 1'
#
loop_
_entity.id
_entity.type
_entity.pdbx_description
1 polymer ?
#
loop_
_entity_poly.entity_id
_entity_poly.type
_entity_poly.pdbx_seq_one_letter_code
_entity_poly.pdbx_strand_id
1 'polypeptide(L)'
;FSYILGKKQLKANNSLVIEVSNLMANRIAWMDRNGIPWKKFYNINMAARLKENNRNGVFDASAWKVVESGLPGPVTITPLKKTR
;
A
#
# COMPACT_ATOMS: atom_id res chain seq x y z
N PHE A 1 -1.30 13.44 4.89
CA PHE A 1 -1.41 12.88 6.25
C PHE A 1 -0.67 13.78 7.22
N SER A 2 -1.24 14.09 8.38
CA SER A 2 -0.59 14.90 9.42
C SER A 2 -0.96 14.37 10.80
N TYR A 3 -0.04 14.53 11.75
CA TYR A 3 -0.26 14.21 13.16
C TYR A 3 0.22 15.39 14.00
N ILE A 4 -0.61 15.84 14.92
CA ILE A 4 -0.26 16.95 15.82
C ILE A 4 0.53 16.38 16.98
N LEU A 5 1.81 16.75 17.05
CA LEU A 5 2.67 16.44 18.20
C LEU A 5 2.39 17.46 19.32
N GLY A 6 1.89 16.99 20.45
CA GLY A 6 1.72 17.82 21.63
C GLY A 6 3.07 18.25 22.21
N LYS A 7 3.12 19.43 22.85
CA LYS A 7 4.35 19.97 23.46
C LYS A 7 5.08 18.98 24.39
N LYS A 8 4.33 18.13 25.10
CA LYS A 8 4.90 17.14 26.03
C LYS A 8 5.54 15.94 25.34
N GLN A 9 5.16 15.65 24.09
CA GLN A 9 5.66 14.54 23.30
C GLN A 9 6.97 14.89 22.58
N LEU A 10 7.24 16.18 22.38
CA LEU A 10 8.44 16.66 21.69
C LEU A 10 9.57 16.94 22.69
N LYS A 11 10.60 16.09 22.67
CA LYS A 11 11.84 16.28 23.43
C LYS A 11 12.94 16.86 22.53
N ALA A 12 14.10 17.18 23.11
CA ALA A 12 15.29 17.58 22.34
C ALA A 12 15.72 16.49 21.34
N ASN A 13 15.60 15.21 21.72
CA ASN A 13 15.85 14.05 20.87
C ASN A 13 14.65 13.09 20.93
N ASN A 14 14.18 12.62 19.77
CA ASN A 14 13.05 11.70 19.67
C ASN A 14 13.36 10.60 18.66
N SER A 15 12.80 9.41 18.87
CA SER A 15 12.70 8.37 17.85
C SER A 15 11.28 8.35 17.31
N LEU A 16 11.12 8.35 15.99
CA LEU A 16 9.84 8.24 15.30
C LEU A 16 9.80 6.93 14.53
N VAL A 17 8.82 6.10 14.83
CA VAL A 17 8.53 4.85 14.10
C VAL A 17 7.17 4.99 13.45
N ILE A 18 7.10 4.73 12.15
CA ILE A 18 5.85 4.74 11.39
C ILE A 18 5.73 3.38 10.70
N GLU A 19 4.73 2.60 11.11
CA GLU A 19 4.38 1.35 10.46
C GLU A 19 3.40 1.63 9.32
N VAL A 20 3.76 1.26 8.09
CA VAL A 20 2.97 1.55 6.90
C VAL A 20 2.57 0.23 6.24
N SER A 21 1.27 0.07 6.01
CA SER A 21 0.70 -1.04 5.26
C SER A 21 0.08 -0.54 3.96
N ASN A 22 0.24 -1.31 2.88
CA ASN A 22 -0.43 -1.07 1.60
C ASN A 22 -1.29 -2.27 1.19
N LEU A 23 -1.99 -2.14 0.06
CA LEU A 23 -2.73 -3.24 -0.54
C LEU A 23 -1.79 -4.20 -1.27
N MET A 24 -2.21 -5.46 -1.39
CA MET A 24 -1.45 -6.53 -2.04
C MET A 24 -1.34 -6.41 -3.57
N ALA A 25 -1.91 -5.37 -4.18
CA ALA A 25 -2.05 -5.24 -5.63
C ALA A 25 -0.70 -5.38 -6.37
N ASN A 26 0.33 -4.65 -5.93
CA ASN A 26 1.67 -4.73 -6.52
C ASN A 26 2.30 -6.12 -6.36
N ARG A 27 2.10 -6.74 -5.21
CA ARG A 27 2.65 -8.09 -4.92
C ARG A 27 1.96 -9.15 -5.76
N ILE A 28 0.63 -9.11 -5.86
CA ILE A 28 -0.17 -10.01 -6.69
C ILE A 28 0.21 -9.86 -8.17
N ALA A 29 0.32 -8.64 -8.68
CA ALA A 29 0.75 -8.38 -10.06
C ALA A 29 2.14 -8.94 -10.34
N TRP A 30 3.09 -8.77 -9.41
CA TRP A 30 4.42 -9.36 -9.53
C TRP A 30 4.38 -10.89 -9.51
N MET A 31 3.60 -11.49 -8.61
CA MET A 31 3.46 -12.96 -8.54
C MET A 31 2.86 -13.53 -9.82
N ASP A 32 1.82 -12.90 -10.39
CA ASP A 32 1.21 -13.32 -11.67
C ASP A 32 2.20 -13.19 -12.85
N ARG A 33 3.00 -12.12 -12.91
CA ARG A 33 4.06 -11.98 -13.94
C ARG A 33 5.13 -13.06 -13.87
N ASN A 34 5.43 -13.54 -12.67
CA ASN A 34 6.47 -14.54 -12.43
C ASN A 34 5.92 -15.97 -12.31
N GLY A 35 4.61 -16.17 -12.54
CA GLY A 35 3.98 -17.48 -12.42
C GLY A 35 3.99 -18.06 -10.98
N ILE A 36 4.11 -17.21 -9.97
CA ILE A 36 4.19 -17.64 -8.56
C ILE A 36 2.76 -17.79 -8.02
N PRO A 37 2.36 -18.97 -7.53
CA PRO A 37 1.02 -19.20 -7.04
C PRO A 37 0.76 -18.43 -5.74
N TRP A 38 -0.29 -17.61 -5.72
CA TRP A 38 -0.75 -16.88 -4.53
C TRP A 38 -2.21 -17.14 -4.18
N LYS A 39 -3.01 -17.64 -5.12
CA LYS A 39 -4.41 -18.01 -4.92
C LYS A 39 -4.47 -19.30 -4.09
N LYS A 40 -4.71 -19.17 -2.80
CA LYS A 40 -4.85 -20.30 -1.86
C LYS A 40 -6.31 -20.44 -1.45
N PHE A 41 -7.14 -20.88 -2.39
CA PHE A 41 -8.57 -21.06 -2.20
C PHE A 41 -8.99 -22.45 -2.69
N TYR A 42 -10.15 -22.92 -2.23
CA TYR A 42 -10.73 -24.20 -2.69
C TYR A 42 -10.93 -24.22 -4.21
N ASN A 43 -11.35 -23.10 -4.80
CA ASN A 43 -11.40 -22.91 -6.24
C ASN A 43 -10.56 -21.71 -6.65
N ILE A 44 -9.45 -21.96 -7.35
CA ILE A 44 -8.55 -20.92 -7.86
C ILE A 44 -8.98 -20.35 -9.22
N ASN A 45 -9.93 -21.01 -9.90
CA ASN A 45 -10.51 -20.57 -11.18
C ASN A 45 -11.57 -19.50 -10.92
N MET A 46 -11.14 -18.39 -10.34
CA MET A 46 -11.99 -17.24 -10.07
C MET A 46 -12.17 -16.44 -11.35
N ALA A 47 -13.42 -16.21 -11.76
CA ALA A 47 -13.73 -15.35 -12.89
C ALA A 47 -13.36 -13.89 -12.56
N ALA A 48 -12.75 -13.20 -13.53
CA ALA A 48 -12.47 -11.79 -13.39
C ALA A 48 -13.76 -10.97 -13.46
N ARG A 49 -13.98 -10.06 -12.49
CA ARG A 49 -15.10 -9.10 -12.55
C ARG A 49 -14.95 -8.10 -13.70
N LEU A 50 -13.72 -7.70 -13.99
CA LEU A 50 -13.36 -6.73 -15.01
C LEU A 50 -12.66 -7.43 -16.18
N LYS A 51 -12.96 -7.02 -17.41
CA LYS A 51 -12.45 -7.67 -18.63
C LYS A 51 -10.93 -7.55 -18.74
N GLU A 52 -10.36 -6.44 -18.31
CA GLU A 52 -8.91 -6.20 -18.30
C GLU A 52 -8.13 -7.13 -17.37
N ASN A 53 -8.80 -7.77 -16.40
CA ASN A 53 -8.20 -8.71 -15.47
C ASN A 53 -8.49 -10.16 -15.88
N ASN A 54 -9.01 -10.38 -17.08
CA ASN A 54 -9.35 -11.70 -17.57
C ASN A 54 -8.25 -12.20 -18.50
N ARG A 55 -7.67 -13.35 -18.16
CA ARG A 55 -6.82 -14.13 -19.05
C ARG A 55 -7.41 -15.51 -19.16
N ASN A 56 -7.92 -15.87 -20.34
CA ASN A 56 -8.51 -17.18 -20.62
C ASN A 56 -9.64 -17.57 -19.65
N GLY A 57 -10.50 -16.62 -19.27
CA GLY A 57 -11.64 -16.86 -18.39
C GLY A 57 -11.32 -16.80 -16.89
N VAL A 58 -10.04 -16.68 -16.51
CA VAL A 58 -9.62 -16.59 -15.11
C VAL A 58 -9.02 -15.23 -14.77
N PHE A 59 -9.11 -14.86 -13.50
CA PHE A 59 -8.51 -13.65 -12.97
C PHE A 59 -6.98 -13.67 -13.10
N ASP A 60 -6.41 -12.61 -13.67
CA ASP A 60 -4.98 -12.38 -13.85
C ASP A 60 -4.69 -10.88 -13.66
N ALA A 61 -3.73 -10.55 -12.78
CA ALA A 61 -3.33 -9.19 -12.46
C ALA A 61 -1.97 -8.80 -13.07
N SER A 62 -1.40 -9.62 -13.96
CA SER A 62 -0.06 -9.38 -14.52
C SER A 62 0.03 -8.04 -15.29
N ALA A 63 -1.10 -7.58 -15.84
CA ALA A 63 -1.23 -6.32 -16.56
C ALA A 63 -1.36 -5.08 -15.63
N TRP A 64 -1.52 -5.25 -14.32
CA TRP A 64 -1.71 -4.11 -13.41
C TRP A 64 -0.48 -3.22 -13.34
N LYS A 65 -0.63 -1.93 -13.62
CA LYS A 65 0.46 -0.98 -13.38
C LYS A 65 0.79 -0.93 -11.89
N VAL A 66 2.07 -0.66 -11.59
CA VAL A 66 2.50 -0.45 -10.20
C VAL A 66 1.74 0.76 -9.64
N VAL A 67 1.09 0.56 -8.51
CA VAL A 67 0.40 1.62 -7.77
C VAL A 67 1.34 2.15 -6.71
N GLU A 68 1.30 3.45 -6.48
CA GLU A 68 2.06 4.08 -5.40
C GLU A 68 1.75 3.44 -4.05
N SER A 69 2.76 3.27 -3.21
CA SER A 69 2.66 2.55 -1.93
C SER A 69 3.76 3.00 -0.98
N GLY A 70 3.46 2.91 0.33
CA GLY A 70 4.41 3.28 1.37
C GLY A 70 4.26 4.74 1.80
N LEU A 71 5.37 5.34 2.23
CA LEU A 71 5.45 6.73 2.67
C LEU A 71 6.35 7.51 1.69
N PRO A 72 5.80 8.03 0.56
CA PRO A 72 6.60 8.62 -0.52
C PRO A 72 7.33 9.91 -0.12
N GLY A 73 6.86 10.58 0.94
CA GLY A 73 7.51 11.77 1.50
C GLY A 73 7.40 13.02 0.62
N PRO A 74 8.13 14.11 0.98
CA PRO A 74 9.01 14.22 2.14
C PRO A 74 8.25 14.19 3.48
N VAL A 75 8.91 13.74 4.55
CA VAL A 75 8.40 13.84 5.92
C VAL A 75 8.96 15.09 6.55
N THR A 76 8.10 15.98 7.03
CA THR A 76 8.48 17.28 7.60
C THR A 76 7.91 17.49 8.99
N ILE A 77 8.57 18.34 9.77
CA ILE A 77 8.07 18.85 11.05
C ILE A 77 7.85 20.34 10.89
N THR A 78 6.61 20.79 11.08
CA THR A 78 6.23 22.20 10.91
C THR A 78 5.69 22.77 12.23
N PRO A 79 6.24 23.89 12.75
CA PRO A 79 5.70 24.54 13.93
C PRO A 79 4.26 25.00 13.74
N LEU A 80 3.39 24.71 14.73
CA LEU A 80 2.02 25.19 14.74
C LEU A 80 1.92 26.55 15.44
N LYS A 81 1.13 27.47 14.87
CA LYS A 81 0.78 28.73 15.53
C LYS A 81 -0.32 28.47 16.56
N LYS A 82 -0.24 29.08 17.74
CA LYS A 82 -1.37 29.08 18.69
C LYS A 82 -2.49 29.92 18.09
N THR A 83 -3.62 29.31 17.80
CA THR A 83 -4.88 30.04 17.59
C THR A 83 -5.32 30.57 18.95
N ARG A 84 -5.58 31.87 19.05
CA ARG A 84 -6.08 32.54 20.26
C ARG A 84 -7.53 32.18 20.51
#